data_AF-A0A4Y2SNW9-F1
#
_entry.id   AF-A0A4Y2SNW9-F1
#
_cell.length_a   1.000
_cell.length_b   1.000
_cell.length_c   1.000
_cell.angle_alpha   90.00
_cell.angle_beta   90.00
_cell.angle_gamma   90.00
#
_symmetry.space_group_name_H-M   'P 1'
#
loop_
_entity.id
_entity.type
_entity.pdbx_description
1 polymer ?
#
loop_
_entity_poly.entity_id
_entity_poly.type
_entity_poly.pdbx_seq_one_letter_code
_entity_poly.pdbx_strand_id
1 'polypeptide(L)'
;MAFVFPTGNGIFQQDNAPCHKARIVLELFEEHTDKFHLLSWPPNLSNLNPMEHIWDVMERQLRTQTPPCPNISTLRNRCLDIWYNLSPVMYRKLVAHLCPCALQLFRRPKEEQRAIE
;
A
#
# COMPACT_ATOMS: atom_id res chain seq x y z
N MET A 1 11.04 -17.72 -13.84
CA MET A 1 10.22 -16.52 -13.58
C MET A 1 10.02 -16.42 -12.08
N ALA A 2 10.43 -15.32 -11.45
CA ALA A 2 10.11 -15.06 -10.05
C ALA A 2 8.70 -14.48 -9.97
N PHE A 3 7.79 -15.17 -9.29
CA PHE A 3 6.47 -14.60 -9.00
C PHE A 3 6.64 -13.47 -7.99
N VAL A 4 6.14 -12.28 -8.31
CA VAL A 4 6.13 -11.12 -7.39
C VAL A 4 5.32 -11.44 -6.13
N PHE A 5 4.27 -12.24 -6.28
CA PHE A 5 3.46 -12.77 -5.20
C PHE A 5 3.66 -14.28 -5.11
N PRO A 6 4.04 -14.86 -3.95
CA PRO A 6 4.36 -16.28 -3.81
C PRO A 6 3.28 -17.25 -4.32
N THR A 7 2.01 -16.82 -4.30
CA THR A 7 0.83 -17.60 -4.70
C THR A 7 0.25 -17.19 -6.06
N GLY A 8 0.84 -16.22 -6.76
CA GLY A 8 0.42 -15.76 -8.09
C GLY A 8 -0.93 -15.04 -8.17
N ASN A 9 -1.65 -14.91 -7.06
CA ASN A 9 -2.97 -14.27 -6.98
C ASN A 9 -2.96 -12.93 -6.23
N GLY A 10 -1.78 -12.33 -6.10
CA GLY A 10 -1.64 -11.05 -5.41
C GLY A 10 -2.23 -9.90 -6.22
N ILE A 11 -2.73 -8.91 -5.49
CA ILE A 11 -3.28 -7.69 -6.06
C ILE A 11 -2.39 -6.54 -5.61
N PHE A 12 -1.96 -5.74 -6.57
CA PHE A 12 -1.18 -4.55 -6.31
C PHE A 12 -2.12 -3.39 -6.02
N GLN A 13 -1.99 -2.77 -4.85
CA GLN A 13 -2.74 -1.56 -4.49
C GLN A 13 -1.77 -0.39 -4.44
N GLN A 14 -2.19 0.73 -5.04
CA GLN A 14 -1.55 2.04 -4.94
C GLN A 14 -2.64 3.11 -4.82
N ASP A 15 -2.28 4.28 -4.32
CA ASP A 15 -3.18 5.43 -4.30
C ASP A 15 -3.28 6.08 -5.70
N ASN A 16 -4.08 7.14 -5.81
CA ASN A 16 -4.27 7.90 -7.05
C ASN A 16 -3.35 9.14 -7.14
N ALA A 17 -2.19 9.15 -6.48
CA ALA A 17 -1.24 10.25 -6.63
C ALA A 17 -0.88 10.45 -8.12
N PRO A 18 -0.66 11.70 -8.58
CA PRO A 18 -0.42 11.98 -10.01
C PRO A 18 0.72 11.16 -10.63
N CYS A 19 1.78 10.86 -9.87
CA CYS A 19 2.88 10.03 -10.32
C CYS A 19 2.45 8.57 -10.58
N HIS A 20 1.57 7.99 -9.77
CA HIS A 20 1.05 6.63 -9.93
C HIS A 20 0.02 6.52 -11.08
N LYS A 21 -0.53 7.66 -11.52
CA LYS A 21 -1.47 7.75 -12.66
C LYS A 21 -0.81 8.25 -13.94
N ALA A 22 0.49 8.52 -13.92
CA ALA A 22 1.23 8.91 -15.11
C ALA A 22 1.12 7.81 -16.18
N ARG A 23 1.01 8.22 -17.44
CA ARG A 23 0.80 7.28 -18.57
C ARG A 23 1.83 6.15 -18.59
N ILE A 24 3.11 6.49 -18.40
CA ILE A 24 4.22 5.53 -18.37
C ILE A 24 4.05 4.46 -17.27
N VAL A 25 3.47 4.81 -16.13
CA VAL A 25 3.22 3.86 -15.03
C VAL A 25 2.05 2.95 -15.37
N LEU A 26 0.99 3.48 -15.99
CA LEU A 26 -0.17 2.67 -16.41
C LEU A 26 0.21 1.70 -17.54
N GLU A 27 0.98 2.16 -18.53
CA GLU A 27 1.50 1.31 -19.62
C GLU A 27 2.35 0.16 -19.08
N LEU A 28 3.17 0.41 -18.05
CA LEU A 28 3.95 -0.65 -17.37
C LEU A 28 3.04 -1.74 -16.78
N PHE A 29 1.93 -1.35 -16.13
CA PHE A 29 0.97 -2.32 -15.57
C PHE A 29 0.21 -3.09 -16.65
N GLU A 30 -0.09 -2.46 -17.79
CA GLU A 30 -0.73 -3.12 -18.93
C GLU A 30 0.19 -4.17 -19.58
N GLU A 31 1.48 -3.84 -19.75
CA GLU A 31 2.49 -4.77 -20.28
C GLU A 31 2.72 -5.98 -19.36
N HIS A 32 2.54 -5.80 -18.05
CA HIS A 32 2.85 -6.81 -17.02
C HIS A 32 1.61 -7.36 -16.31
N THR A 33 0.49 -7.47 -17.02
CA THR A 33 -0.78 -8.01 -16.48
C THR A 33 -0.67 -9.47 -16.00
N ASP A 34 0.31 -10.23 -16.49
CA ASP A 34 0.65 -11.58 -16.04
C ASP A 34 1.33 -11.60 -14.65
N LYS A 35 1.90 -10.47 -14.22
CA LYS A 35 2.65 -10.34 -12.95
C LYS A 35 1.91 -9.47 -11.93
N PHE A 36 1.18 -8.46 -12.40
CA PHE A 36 0.51 -7.49 -11.55
C PHE A 36 -0.97 -7.36 -11.90
N HIS A 37 -1.82 -7.56 -10.90
CA HIS A 37 -3.22 -7.17 -10.97
C HIS A 37 -3.43 -5.89 -10.17
N LEU A 38 -3.52 -4.75 -10.86
CA LEU A 38 -3.71 -3.45 -10.23
C LEU A 38 -5.15 -3.31 -9.70
N LEU A 39 -5.28 -2.98 -8.41
CA LEU A 39 -6.58 -2.68 -7.80
C LEU A 39 -7.11 -1.34 -8.28
N SER A 40 -8.37 -1.28 -8.72
CA SER A 40 -9.04 -0.02 -9.04
C SER A 40 -9.38 0.72 -7.75
N TRP A 41 -8.51 1.64 -7.33
CA TRP A 41 -8.72 2.45 -6.13
C TRP A 41 -9.47 3.74 -6.46
N PRO A 42 -10.50 4.14 -5.69
CA PRO A 42 -11.20 5.40 -5.92
C PRO A 42 -10.40 6.59 -5.38
N PRO A 43 -10.54 7.78 -5.98
CA PRO A 43 -9.75 8.97 -5.64
C PRO A 43 -9.99 9.50 -4.22
N ASN A 44 -11.18 9.26 -3.65
CA ASN A 44 -11.58 9.86 -2.36
C ASN A 44 -11.34 8.96 -1.13
N LEU A 45 -10.64 7.82 -1.27
CA LEU A 45 -10.34 6.89 -0.17
C LEU A 45 -8.85 6.91 0.22
N SER A 46 -8.25 8.09 0.28
CA SER A 46 -6.87 8.27 0.76
C SER A 46 -6.70 7.83 2.22
N ASN A 47 -7.74 8.03 3.04
CA ASN A 47 -7.80 7.62 4.45
C ASN A 47 -7.80 6.10 4.66
N LEU A 48 -7.96 5.30 3.60
CA LEU A 48 -7.94 3.85 3.65
C LEU A 48 -6.64 3.25 3.09
N ASN A 49 -5.60 4.03 2.81
CA ASN A 49 -4.33 3.45 2.36
C ASN A 49 -3.61 2.77 3.57
N PRO A 50 -3.39 1.45 3.57
CA PRO A 50 -2.69 0.77 4.67
C PRO A 50 -1.27 1.29 4.88
N MET A 51 -0.62 1.77 3.82
CA MET A 51 0.74 2.32 3.90
C MET A 51 0.78 3.58 4.78
N GLU A 52 -0.23 4.45 4.71
CA GLU A 52 -0.32 5.64 5.56
C GLU A 52 -0.39 5.27 7.04
N HIS A 53 -1.18 4.23 7.38
CA HIS A 53 -1.24 3.75 8.76
C HIS A 53 0.08 3.11 9.20
N ILE A 54 0.78 2.40 8.32
CA ILE A 54 2.10 1.86 8.66
C ILE A 54 3.08 3.01 8.92
N TRP A 55 3.08 4.05 8.09
CA TRP A 55 3.92 5.23 8.29
C TRP A 55 3.64 5.95 9.61
N ASP A 56 2.38 6.17 9.95
CA ASP A 56 2.00 6.77 11.25
C ASP A 56 2.48 5.93 12.44
N VAL A 57 2.37 4.60 12.38
CA VAL A 57 2.91 3.72 13.43
C VAL A 57 4.43 3.82 13.53
N MET A 58 5.13 3.81 12.39
CA MET A 58 6.58 3.92 12.36
C MET A 58 7.06 5.27 12.90
N GLU A 59 6.40 6.36 12.51
CA GLU A 59 6.71 7.70 12.96
C GLU A 59 6.51 7.84 14.47
N ARG A 60 5.41 7.32 15.02
CA ARG A 60 5.16 7.31 16.47
C ARG A 60 6.26 6.56 17.21
N GLN A 61 6.65 5.37 16.74
CA GLN A 61 7.74 4.61 17.36
C GLN A 61 9.06 5.37 17.28
N LEU A 62 9.38 5.96 16.14
CA LEU A 62 10.59 6.75 15.96
C LEU A 62 10.64 7.94 16.92
N ARG A 63 9.51 8.64 17.13
CA ARG A 63 9.41 9.78 18.08
C ARG A 63 9.63 9.38 19.53
N THR A 64 9.40 8.12 19.91
CA THR A 64 9.69 7.64 21.28
C THR A 64 11.17 7.32 21.51
N GLN A 65 11.98 7.21 20.45
CA GLN A 65 13.39 6.84 20.59
C GLN A 65 14.24 7.99 21.12
N THR A 66 15.02 7.71 22.16
CA THR A 66 15.94 8.66 22.80
C THR A 66 17.37 8.11 22.76
N PRO A 67 18.39 8.90 22.40
CA PRO A 67 18.32 10.29 21.93
C PRO A 67 17.70 10.41 20.52
N PRO A 68 17.27 11.61 20.08
CA PRO A 68 16.81 11.85 18.72
C PRO A 68 17.87 11.47 17.68
N CYS A 69 17.44 11.15 16.46
CA CYS A 69 18.34 10.80 15.36
C CYS A 69 19.22 12.00 14.98
N PRO A 70 20.56 11.94 15.14
CA PRO A 70 21.43 13.09 14.88
C PRO A 70 21.73 13.30 13.39
N ASN A 71 21.50 12.29 12.54
CA ASN A 71 21.77 12.34 11.11
C ASN A 71 20.89 11.35 10.33
N ILE A 72 20.90 11.50 9.00
CA ILE A 72 20.11 10.70 8.06
C ILE A 72 20.45 9.21 8.15
N SER A 73 21.72 8.85 8.34
CA SER A 73 22.14 7.44 8.44
C SER A 73 21.53 6.75 9.67
N THR A 74 21.52 7.45 10.81
CA THR A 74 20.91 6.93 12.05
C THR A 74 19.40 6.84 11.92
N LEU A 75 18.77 7.83 11.28
CA LEU A 75 17.33 7.81 10.96
C LEU A 75 16.98 6.61 10.08
N ARG A 76 17.74 6.38 9.01
CA ARG A 76 17.54 5.24 8.10
C ARG A 76 17.60 3.91 8.84
N ASN A 77 18.64 3.72 9.66
CA ASN A 77 18.81 2.46 10.42
C ASN A 77 17.65 2.23 11.39
N ARG A 78 17.23 3.27 12.12
CA ARG A 78 16.09 3.17 13.04
C ARG A 78 14.77 2.90 12.32
N CYS A 79 14.53 3.51 11.16
CA CYS A 79 13.35 3.20 10.34
C CYS A 79 13.36 1.74 9.88
N LEU A 80 14.51 1.22 9.45
CA LEU A 80 14.67 -0.19 9.09
C LEU A 80 14.41 -1.11 10.29
N ASP A 81 15.00 -0.81 11.43
CA ASP A 81 14.81 -1.59 12.66
C ASP A 81 13.34 -1.62 13.07
N ILE A 82 12.66 -0.48 13.05
CA ILE A 82 11.22 -0.41 13.34
C ILE A 82 10.46 -1.27 12.33
N TRP A 83 10.71 -1.10 11.03
CA TRP A 83 10.04 -1.84 9.96
C TRP A 83 10.16 -3.36 10.13
N TYR A 84 11.37 -3.87 10.40
CA TYR A 84 11.60 -5.30 10.60
C TYR A 84 10.97 -5.85 11.88
N ASN A 85 10.74 -5.01 12.89
CA ASN A 85 10.13 -5.40 14.17
C ASN A 85 8.61 -5.16 14.23
N LEU A 86 8.00 -4.61 13.18
CA LEU A 86 6.55 -4.44 13.11
C LEU A 86 5.85 -5.81 13.13
N SER A 87 4.83 -5.93 13.99
CA SER A 87 4.12 -7.19 14.19
C SER A 87 3.33 -7.62 12.95
N PRO A 88 3.47 -8.88 12.48
CA PRO A 88 2.63 -9.42 11.41
C PRO A 88 1.12 -9.35 11.67
N VAL A 89 0.72 -9.35 12.95
CA VAL A 89 -0.67 -9.20 13.38
C VAL A 89 -1.22 -7.82 12.99
N MET A 90 -0.39 -6.79 13.05
CA MET A 90 -0.78 -5.43 12.69
C MET A 90 -1.14 -5.34 11.21
N TYR A 91 -0.30 -5.89 10.32
CA TYR A 91 -0.58 -5.89 8.88
C TYR A 91 -1.88 -6.64 8.55
N ARG A 92 -2.11 -7.80 9.18
CA ARG A 92 -3.36 -8.57 8.99
C ARG A 92 -4.59 -7.78 9.44
N LYS A 93 -4.49 -7.08 10.57
CA LYS A 93 -5.57 -6.19 11.03
C LYS A 93 -5.81 -5.06 10.03
N LEU A 94 -4.77 -4.37 9.56
CA LEU A 94 -4.93 -3.28 8.59
C LEU A 94 -5.62 -3.74 7.30
N VAL A 95 -5.17 -4.86 6.74
CA VAL A 95 -5.79 -5.45 5.55
C VAL A 95 -7.23 -5.88 5.82
N ALA A 96 -7.55 -6.40 7.01
CA ALA A 96 -8.93 -6.77 7.37
C ALA A 96 -9.86 -5.56 7.52
N HIS A 97 -9.35 -4.40 7.99
CA HIS A 97 -10.13 -3.16 8.07
C HIS A 97 -10.41 -2.56 6.68
N LEU A 98 -9.61 -2.89 5.67
CA LEU A 98 -10.01 -2.73 4.27
C LEU A 98 -11.10 -3.76 3.98
N CYS A 99 -12.33 -3.42 4.33
CA CYS A 99 -13.47 -4.33 4.30
C CYS A 99 -13.47 -5.20 3.01
N PRO A 100 -13.62 -6.53 3.11
CA PRO A 100 -13.68 -7.41 1.94
C PRO A 100 -14.73 -6.97 0.91
N CYS A 101 -15.84 -6.36 1.35
CA CYS A 101 -16.84 -5.78 0.47
C CYS A 101 -16.31 -4.58 -0.33
N ALA A 102 -15.50 -3.70 0.27
CA ALA A 102 -14.89 -2.58 -0.44
C ALA A 102 -13.88 -3.10 -1.49
N LEU A 103 -13.05 -4.07 -1.12
CA LEU A 103 -12.13 -4.73 -2.05
C LEU A 103 -12.87 -5.47 -3.20
N GLN A 104 -14.03 -6.08 -2.93
CA GLN A 104 -14.87 -6.70 -3.97
C GLN A 104 -15.48 -5.65 -4.92
N LEU A 105 -15.88 -4.49 -4.41
CA LEU A 105 -16.34 -3.37 -5.25
C LEU A 105 -15.21 -2.82 -6.13
N PHE A 106 -13.98 -2.75 -5.60
CA PHE A 106 -12.79 -2.31 -6.33
C PHE A 106 -12.22 -3.32 -7.33
N ARG A 107 -12.67 -4.57 -7.26
CA ARG A 107 -12.40 -5.62 -8.26
C ARG A 107 -13.37 -5.58 -9.45
N ARG A 108 -14.48 -4.82 -9.37
CA ARG A 108 -15.43 -4.70 -10.48
C ARG A 108 -14.86 -3.83 -11.61
N PRO A 109 -15.33 -4.03 -12.86
CA PRO A 109 -15.00 -3.13 -13.96
C PRO A 109 -15.33 -1.68 -13.59
N LYS A 110 -14.52 -0.71 -14.07
CA LYS A 110 -14.71 0.73 -13.80
C LYS A 110 -16.12 1.23 -14.13
N GLU A 111 -16.80 0.59 -15.07
CA GLU A 111 -18.17 0.91 -15.48
C GLU A 111 -19.20 0.66 -14.37
N GLU A 112 -19.00 -0.38 -13.54
CA GLU A 112 -19.88 -0.72 -12.41
C GLU A 112 -19.57 0.09 -11.15
N GLN A 113 -18.41 0.76 -11.09
CA GLN A 113 -18.00 1.59 -9.95
C GLN A 113 -18.68 2.98 -9.97
N ARG A 114 -19.08 3.48 -11.15
CA ARG A 114 -19.77 4.78 -11.32
C ARG A 114 -21.20 4.82 -10.79
N ALA A 115 -21.79 3.67 -10.45
CA ALA A 115 -23.17 3.61 -9.94
C ALA A 115 -23.29 3.91 -8.44
N ILE A 116 -22.18 4.22 -7.75
CA ILE A 116 -22.11 4.40 -6.30
C ILE A 116 -21.63 5.83 -5.92
N GLU A 117 -21.37 6.69 -6.91
CA GLU A 117 -21.18 8.14 -6.71
C GLU A 117 -22.51 8.89 -6.91
#